data_AF-A0A1F7MLQ3-F1
#
_entry.id   AF-A0A1F7MLQ3-F1
#
_cell.length_a   1.000
_cell.length_b   1.000
_cell.length_c   1.000
_cell.angle_alpha   90.00
_cell.angle_beta   90.00
_cell.angle_gamma   90.00
#
_symmetry.space_group_name_H-M   'P 1'
#
loop_
_entity.id
_entity.type
_entity.pdbx_description
1 polymer ?
#
loop_
_entity_poly.entity_id
_entity_poly.type
_entity_poly.pdbx_seq_one_letter_code
_entity_poly.pdbx_strand_id
1 'polypeptide(L)'
;MSRSYRITTGDGRSTEELVTGGRYGYAHSCVTSENFPVRRSRPRAVREIVLLEFEDDVTADDVTAEAARRGLERPTYEDALHFGVEHPEVQRERPVVFLHDPWVGFFGRRDVLCLWSNAGRRELGLEGYDDRWGRDVRFAFVRPGPGAGAPQDQEQDTMSRQDRRMTPGEVAE
;
A
#
# COMPACT_ATOMS: atom_id res chain seq x y z
N MET A 1 -7.99 13.98 10.03
CA MET A 1 -7.36 13.19 11.13
C MET A 1 -6.76 11.90 10.55
N SER A 2 -6.00 11.11 11.30
CA SER A 2 -5.53 9.79 10.82
C SER A 2 -5.55 8.71 11.92
N ARG A 3 -5.97 7.50 11.57
CA ARG A 3 -5.99 6.32 12.46
C ARG A 3 -5.09 5.21 11.91
N SER A 4 -4.43 4.46 12.78
CA SER A 4 -3.56 3.35 12.39
C SER A 4 -4.16 1.99 12.78
N TYR A 5 -3.97 0.99 11.94
CA TYR A 5 -4.41 -0.40 12.12
C TYR A 5 -3.28 -1.34 11.72
N ARG A 6 -3.15 -2.47 12.39
CA ARG A 6 -2.14 -3.49 12.04
C ARG A 6 -2.82 -4.64 11.31
N ILE A 7 -2.28 -5.03 10.17
CA ILE A 7 -2.71 -6.22 9.43
C ILE A 7 -1.55 -7.20 9.33
N THR A 8 -1.87 -8.47 9.10
CA THR A 8 -0.86 -9.47 8.77
C THR A 8 -1.05 -10.06 7.38
N THR A 9 -0.07 -9.85 6.51
CA THR A 9 -0.05 -10.35 5.13
C THR A 9 0.80 -11.62 5.03
N GLY A 10 0.76 -12.32 3.89
CA GLY A 10 1.59 -13.51 3.65
C GLY A 10 1.26 -14.72 4.53
N ASP A 11 -0.03 -14.95 4.82
CA ASP A 11 -0.50 -16.10 5.62
C ASP A 11 -0.90 -17.32 4.79
N GLY A 12 -0.55 -17.31 3.50
CA GLY A 12 -0.79 -18.42 2.57
C GLY A 12 -2.17 -18.47 1.95
N ARG A 13 -3.09 -17.58 2.35
CA ARG A 13 -4.46 -17.53 1.79
C ARG A 13 -4.48 -16.95 0.38
N SER A 14 -5.39 -17.44 -0.44
CA SER A 14 -5.73 -16.88 -1.75
C SER A 14 -6.65 -15.67 -1.64
N THR A 15 -6.83 -14.99 -2.76
CA THR A 15 -7.80 -13.90 -2.90
C THR A 15 -9.21 -14.37 -2.54
N GLU A 16 -9.65 -15.51 -3.05
CA GLU A 16 -10.96 -16.10 -2.76
C GLU A 16 -11.11 -16.48 -1.28
N GLU A 17 -10.06 -17.01 -0.65
CA GLU A 17 -10.06 -17.35 0.77
C GLU A 17 -10.15 -16.09 1.65
N LEU A 18 -9.49 -15.00 1.25
CA LEU A 18 -9.58 -13.70 1.91
C LEU A 18 -10.97 -13.07 1.71
N VAL A 19 -11.51 -13.10 0.50
CA VAL A 19 -12.87 -12.63 0.20
C VAL A 19 -13.90 -13.39 1.03
N THR A 20 -13.78 -14.72 1.10
CA THR A 20 -14.65 -15.57 1.92
C THR A 20 -14.47 -15.26 3.41
N GLY A 21 -13.23 -15.08 3.87
CA GLY A 21 -12.92 -14.72 5.25
C GLY A 21 -13.50 -13.37 5.68
N GLY A 22 -13.63 -12.42 4.75
CA GLY A 22 -14.22 -11.11 4.98
C GLY A 22 -15.75 -11.14 5.15
N ARG A 23 -16.42 -12.26 4.85
CA ARG A 23 -17.88 -12.47 5.02
C ARG A 23 -18.72 -11.28 4.53
N TYR A 24 -18.41 -10.81 3.33
CA TYR A 24 -19.12 -9.69 2.72
C TYR A 24 -20.54 -10.12 2.30
N GLY A 25 -21.50 -9.21 2.44
CA GLY A 25 -22.83 -9.37 1.85
C GLY A 25 -22.80 -9.25 0.32
N TYR A 26 -21.77 -8.56 -0.20
CA TYR A 26 -21.45 -8.48 -1.62
C TYR A 26 -19.93 -8.37 -1.79
N ALA A 27 -19.38 -9.16 -2.72
CA ALA A 27 -18.01 -9.01 -3.20
C ALA A 27 -18.04 -8.92 -4.73
N HIS A 28 -17.37 -7.92 -5.29
CA HIS A 28 -17.34 -7.70 -6.73
C HIS A 28 -16.73 -8.90 -7.45
N SER A 29 -17.38 -9.36 -8.53
CA SER A 29 -17.06 -10.63 -9.21
C SER A 29 -15.67 -10.67 -9.84
N CYS A 30 -15.07 -9.50 -10.11
CA CYS A 30 -13.71 -9.41 -10.63
C CYS A 30 -12.63 -9.55 -9.54
N VAL A 31 -12.97 -9.58 -8.25
CA VAL A 31 -12.00 -9.73 -7.16
C VAL A 31 -11.66 -11.22 -6.97
N THR A 32 -10.82 -11.73 -7.86
CA THR A 32 -10.38 -13.13 -7.93
C THR A 32 -8.85 -13.21 -7.97
N SER A 33 -8.30 -14.41 -7.76
CA SER A 33 -6.85 -14.66 -7.86
C SER A 33 -6.31 -14.43 -9.28
N GLU A 34 -7.16 -14.42 -10.31
CA GLU A 34 -6.77 -14.11 -11.69
C GLU A 34 -6.45 -12.62 -11.85
N ASN A 35 -7.29 -11.75 -11.29
CA ASN A 35 -7.16 -10.29 -11.43
C ASN A 35 -6.32 -9.66 -10.30
N PHE A 36 -6.42 -10.20 -9.08
CA PHE A 36 -5.77 -9.68 -7.88
C PHE A 36 -5.00 -10.81 -7.18
N PRO A 37 -3.88 -11.30 -7.75
CA PRO A 37 -3.20 -12.48 -7.25
C PRO A 37 -2.48 -12.23 -5.91
N VAL A 38 -3.04 -12.74 -4.80
CA VAL A 38 -2.35 -12.72 -3.51
C VAL A 38 -1.22 -13.76 -3.50
N ARG A 39 -0.01 -13.30 -3.16
CA ARG A 39 1.21 -14.12 -3.24
C ARG A 39 1.35 -15.01 -2.02
N ARG A 40 0.84 -16.23 -2.12
CA ARG A 40 0.88 -17.25 -1.04
C ARG A 40 2.30 -17.59 -0.52
N SER A 41 3.33 -17.41 -1.35
CA SER A 41 4.72 -17.73 -1.01
C SER A 41 5.48 -16.59 -0.32
N ARG A 42 4.86 -15.42 -0.12
CA ARG A 42 5.53 -14.32 0.58
C ARG A 42 5.66 -14.64 2.08
N PRO A 43 6.80 -14.27 2.70
CA PRO A 43 6.92 -14.35 4.14
C PRO A 43 5.83 -13.55 4.83
N ARG A 44 5.34 -14.08 5.96
CA ARG A 44 4.39 -13.39 6.81
C ARG A 44 4.97 -12.06 7.27
N ALA A 45 4.23 -10.97 7.09
CA ALA A 45 4.67 -9.62 7.46
C ALA A 45 3.55 -8.86 8.14
N VAL A 46 3.88 -8.13 9.21
CA VAL A 46 2.97 -7.17 9.84
C VAL A 46 3.12 -5.84 9.14
N ARG A 47 2.01 -5.28 8.67
CA ARG A 47 1.96 -3.96 8.03
C ARG A 47 1.05 -3.04 8.82
N GLU A 48 1.41 -1.78 8.90
CA GLU A 48 0.59 -0.75 9.56
C GLU A 48 -0.15 0.06 8.50
N ILE A 49 -1.47 -0.04 8.48
CA ILE A 49 -2.37 0.71 7.62
C ILE A 49 -2.78 2.00 8.32
N VAL A 50 -2.49 3.13 7.69
CA VAL A 50 -2.88 4.47 8.14
C VAL A 50 -4.04 4.94 7.27
N LEU A 51 -5.15 5.30 7.91
CA LEU A 51 -6.30 5.90 7.23
C LEU A 51 -6.20 7.42 7.25
N LEU A 52 -6.27 8.03 6.07
CA LEU A 52 -6.33 9.46 5.86
C LEU A 52 -7.78 9.91 5.63
N GLU A 53 -8.12 11.04 6.21
CA GLU A 53 -9.42 11.71 6.09
C GLU A 53 -9.21 13.13 5.57
N PHE A 54 -10.09 13.55 4.65
CA PHE A 54 -10.09 14.87 4.02
C PHE A 54 -11.43 15.56 4.28
N GLU A 55 -11.39 16.89 4.41
CA GLU A 55 -12.58 17.72 4.66
C GLU A 55 -13.27 18.15 3.35
N ASP A 56 -12.51 18.22 2.27
CA ASP A 56 -12.95 18.58 0.92
C ASP A 56 -12.99 17.35 0.00
N ASP A 57 -13.64 17.52 -1.15
CA ASP A 57 -13.60 16.53 -2.24
C ASP A 57 -12.18 16.44 -2.81
N VAL A 58 -11.68 15.22 -2.96
CA VAL A 58 -10.28 14.97 -3.36
C VAL A 58 -10.18 13.98 -4.51
N THR A 59 -9.08 14.11 -5.26
CA THR A 59 -8.66 13.16 -6.31
C THR A 59 -7.56 12.22 -5.78
N ALA A 60 -7.25 11.17 -6.55
CA ALA A 60 -6.20 10.22 -6.16
C ALA A 60 -4.82 10.91 -6.07
N ASP A 61 -4.58 11.92 -6.90
CA ASP A 61 -3.34 12.69 -6.91
C ASP A 61 -3.20 13.54 -5.64
N ASP A 62 -4.28 14.22 -5.21
CA ASP A 62 -4.30 15.01 -3.97
C ASP A 62 -3.97 14.13 -2.75
N VAL A 63 -4.62 12.97 -2.69
CA VAL A 63 -4.48 12.01 -1.60
C VAL A 63 -3.07 11.41 -1.60
N THR A 64 -2.54 11.03 -2.77
CA THR A 64 -1.20 10.45 -2.91
C THR A 64 -0.12 11.47 -2.57
N ALA A 65 -0.30 12.74 -2.96
CA ALA A 65 0.61 13.83 -2.59
C ALA A 65 0.62 14.10 -1.09
N GLU A 66 -0.54 14.06 -0.41
CA GLU A 66 -0.60 14.14 1.05
C GLU A 66 0.06 12.93 1.72
N ALA A 67 -0.17 11.71 1.22
CA ALA A 67 0.46 10.51 1.74
C ALA A 67 2.00 10.59 1.64
N ALA A 68 2.51 11.02 0.49
CA ALA A 68 3.94 11.23 0.26
C ALA A 68 4.52 12.30 1.21
N ARG A 69 3.81 13.42 1.43
CA ARG A 69 4.20 14.44 2.42
C ARG A 69 4.29 13.90 3.85
N ARG A 70 3.52 12.86 4.18
CA ARG A 70 3.55 12.17 5.48
C ARG A 70 4.52 10.98 5.52
N GLY A 71 5.26 10.73 4.45
CA GLY A 71 6.16 9.57 4.35
C GLY A 71 5.44 8.22 4.36
N LEU A 72 4.20 8.18 3.87
CA LEU A 72 3.40 6.96 3.74
C LEU A 72 3.58 6.34 2.35
N GLU A 73 3.57 5.02 2.29
CA GLU A 73 3.67 4.24 1.07
C GLU A 73 2.29 3.87 0.53
N ARG A 74 2.18 3.72 -0.79
CA ARG A 74 0.96 3.20 -1.41
C ARG A 74 0.68 1.77 -0.92
N PRO A 75 -0.60 1.44 -0.63
CA PRO A 75 -0.96 0.08 -0.30
C PRO A 75 -0.88 -0.84 -1.52
N THR A 76 -0.93 -2.14 -1.30
CA THR A 76 -1.23 -3.14 -2.32
C THR A 76 -2.71 -3.55 -2.23
N TYR A 77 -3.24 -4.20 -3.27
CA TYR A 77 -4.57 -4.82 -3.17
C TYR A 77 -4.61 -5.93 -2.10
N GLU A 78 -3.48 -6.60 -1.84
CA GLU A 78 -3.35 -7.60 -0.76
C GLU A 78 -3.62 -6.94 0.61
N ASP A 79 -3.11 -5.73 0.84
CA ASP A 79 -3.38 -5.00 2.08
C ASP A 79 -4.88 -4.77 2.28
N ALA A 80 -5.62 -4.42 1.23
CA ALA A 80 -7.06 -4.22 1.28
C ALA A 80 -7.82 -5.49 1.67
N LEU A 81 -7.45 -6.63 1.05
CA LEU A 81 -8.08 -7.91 1.30
C LEU A 81 -7.84 -8.40 2.74
N HIS A 82 -6.61 -8.30 3.23
CA HIS A 82 -6.28 -8.65 4.61
C HIS A 82 -6.96 -7.69 5.61
N PHE A 83 -6.98 -6.40 5.31
CA PHE A 83 -7.64 -5.41 6.15
C PHE A 83 -9.13 -5.68 6.31
N GLY A 84 -9.85 -6.01 5.24
CA GLY A 84 -11.28 -6.31 5.33
C GLY A 84 -11.62 -7.57 6.13
N VAL A 85 -10.67 -8.50 6.26
CA VAL A 85 -10.79 -9.65 7.17
C VAL A 85 -10.51 -9.26 8.63
N GLU A 86 -9.42 -8.55 8.88
CA GLU A 86 -8.92 -8.30 10.24
C GLU A 86 -9.63 -7.13 10.94
N HIS A 87 -10.09 -6.13 10.19
CA HIS A 87 -10.72 -4.91 10.70
C HIS A 87 -12.13 -4.68 10.11
N PRO A 88 -13.03 -5.67 10.19
CA PRO A 88 -14.30 -5.63 9.47
C PRO A 88 -15.26 -4.51 9.94
N GLU A 89 -15.09 -4.02 11.16
CA GLU A 89 -15.94 -2.95 11.70
C GLU A 89 -15.58 -1.58 11.12
N VAL A 90 -14.35 -1.40 10.62
CA VAL A 90 -13.92 -0.10 10.13
C VAL A 90 -14.74 0.33 8.92
N GLN A 91 -14.95 -0.55 7.94
CA GLN A 91 -15.76 -0.24 6.75
C GLN A 91 -17.27 -0.02 7.04
N ARG A 92 -17.73 -0.29 8.26
CA ARG A 92 -19.11 0.02 8.70
C ARG A 92 -19.27 1.46 9.15
N GLU A 93 -18.21 2.06 9.66
CA GLU A 93 -18.26 3.46 10.06
C GLU A 93 -18.33 4.36 8.82
N ARG A 94 -17.41 4.17 7.88
CA ARG A 94 -17.24 4.94 6.63
C ARG A 94 -16.48 4.11 5.58
N PRO A 95 -16.72 4.32 4.27
CA PRO A 95 -15.96 3.68 3.21
C PRO A 95 -14.44 3.85 3.35
N VAL A 96 -13.68 2.83 2.94
CA VAL A 96 -12.22 2.82 2.93
C VAL A 96 -11.74 2.43 1.53
N VAL A 97 -11.08 3.36 0.85
CA VAL A 97 -10.46 3.18 -0.47
C VAL A 97 -8.98 2.88 -0.29
N PHE A 98 -8.48 1.85 -0.98
CA PHE A 98 -7.06 1.49 -1.01
C PHE A 98 -6.46 1.93 -2.34
N LEU A 99 -5.71 3.04 -2.36
CA LEU A 99 -5.08 3.59 -3.57
C LEU A 99 -3.83 2.81 -4.02
N HIS A 100 -3.99 1.49 -4.22
CA HIS A 100 -2.99 0.61 -4.79
C HIS A 100 -2.79 0.87 -6.28
N ASP A 101 -1.81 0.23 -6.90
CA ASP A 101 -1.62 0.29 -8.36
C ASP A 101 -2.91 -0.15 -9.07
N PRO A 102 -3.55 0.71 -9.89
CA PRO A 102 -4.90 0.45 -10.35
C PRO A 102 -4.96 -0.80 -11.21
N TRP A 103 -5.99 -1.60 -10.99
CA TRP A 103 -6.33 -2.67 -11.89
C TRP A 103 -7.05 -2.06 -13.11
N VAL A 104 -6.56 -2.37 -14.30
CA VAL A 104 -7.20 -1.91 -15.54
C VAL A 104 -8.23 -2.96 -15.94
N GLY A 105 -9.49 -2.65 -15.66
CA GLY A 105 -10.62 -3.54 -15.92
C GLY A 105 -11.06 -3.55 -17.38
N PHE A 106 -12.17 -4.22 -17.62
CA PHE A 106 -12.82 -4.20 -18.93
C PHE A 106 -13.16 -2.75 -19.33
N PHE A 107 -12.99 -2.43 -20.62
CA PHE A 107 -13.16 -1.08 -21.18
C PHE A 107 -12.08 -0.05 -20.79
N GLY A 108 -10.99 -0.47 -20.14
CA GLY A 108 -9.85 0.40 -19.86
C GLY A 108 -10.02 1.31 -18.66
N ARG A 109 -11.09 1.13 -17.87
CA ARG A 109 -11.27 1.84 -16.60
C ARG A 109 -10.19 1.40 -15.61
N ARG A 110 -9.63 2.36 -14.87
CA ARG A 110 -8.67 2.12 -13.80
C ARG A 110 -9.43 2.06 -12.49
N ASP A 111 -9.38 0.92 -11.83
CA ASP A 111 -10.13 0.68 -10.60
C ASP A 111 -9.21 0.29 -9.43
N VAL A 112 -9.65 0.64 -8.24
CA VAL A 112 -9.01 0.29 -6.96
C VAL A 112 -10.00 -0.37 -6.01
N LEU A 113 -9.49 -1.16 -5.07
CA LEU A 113 -10.31 -1.82 -4.07
C LEU A 113 -10.89 -0.83 -3.06
N CYS A 114 -12.19 -0.96 -2.83
CA CYS A 114 -12.95 -0.20 -1.84
C CYS A 114 -13.73 -1.15 -0.92
N LEU A 115 -13.72 -0.83 0.36
CA LEU A 115 -14.52 -1.48 1.40
C LEU A 115 -15.56 -0.50 1.91
N TRP A 116 -16.84 -0.86 1.86
CA TRP A 116 -17.91 0.00 2.39
C TRP A 116 -19.01 -0.82 3.04
N SER A 117 -20.04 -0.13 3.51
CA SER A 117 -21.25 -0.79 4.00
C SER A 117 -22.48 -0.21 3.33
N ASN A 118 -23.43 -1.09 3.03
CA ASN A 118 -24.67 -0.75 2.38
C ASN A 118 -25.80 -1.51 3.09
N ALA A 119 -26.83 -0.79 3.54
CA ALA A 119 -27.95 -1.34 4.30
C ALA A 119 -27.52 -2.28 5.46
N GLY A 120 -26.45 -1.91 6.18
CA GLY A 120 -25.89 -2.68 7.31
C GLY A 120 -25.05 -3.91 6.91
N ARG A 121 -24.93 -4.21 5.62
CA ARG A 121 -24.08 -5.27 5.08
C ARG A 121 -22.72 -4.70 4.70
N ARG A 122 -21.67 -5.50 4.88
CA ARG A 122 -20.32 -5.18 4.41
C ARG A 122 -20.19 -5.52 2.94
N GLU A 123 -19.57 -4.65 2.17
CA GLU A 123 -19.32 -4.83 0.75
C GLU A 123 -17.83 -4.65 0.43
N LEU A 124 -17.36 -5.39 -0.57
CA LEU A 124 -16.03 -5.29 -1.16
C LEU A 124 -16.22 -5.10 -2.66
N GLY A 125 -15.61 -4.07 -3.24
CA GLY A 125 -15.67 -3.86 -4.67
C GLY A 125 -14.67 -2.86 -5.20
N LEU A 126 -15.03 -2.26 -6.32
CA LEU A 126 -14.14 -1.45 -7.15
C LEU A 126 -14.67 -0.03 -7.25
N GLU A 127 -13.77 0.94 -7.06
CA GLU A 127 -14.00 2.36 -7.26
C GLU A 127 -13.05 2.89 -8.32
N GLY A 128 -13.49 3.87 -9.12
CA GLY A 128 -12.68 4.42 -10.20
C GLY A 128 -11.53 5.26 -9.66
N TYR A 129 -10.31 4.96 -10.06
CA TYR A 129 -9.12 5.70 -9.63
C TYR A 129 -9.15 7.17 -10.06
N ASP A 130 -9.78 7.47 -11.19
CA ASP A 130 -9.85 8.82 -11.75
C ASP A 130 -11.09 9.60 -11.26
N ASP A 131 -11.90 9.01 -10.35
CA ASP A 131 -13.08 9.64 -9.78
C ASP A 131 -12.70 10.68 -8.70
N ARG A 132 -13.66 11.53 -8.33
CA ARG A 132 -13.58 12.36 -7.13
C ARG A 132 -14.34 11.71 -6.00
N TRP A 133 -13.73 11.68 -4.82
CA TRP A 133 -14.36 11.17 -3.61
C TRP A 133 -14.72 12.31 -2.68
N GLY A 134 -15.93 12.21 -2.13
CA GLY A 134 -16.40 13.16 -1.13
C GLY A 134 -15.78 12.94 0.25
N ARG A 135 -16.01 13.92 1.13
CA ARG A 135 -15.51 13.96 2.52
C ARG A 135 -15.82 12.76 3.40
N ASP A 136 -16.74 11.88 3.01
CA ASP A 136 -17.17 10.72 3.80
C ASP A 136 -16.31 9.46 3.53
N VAL A 137 -15.33 9.54 2.63
CA VAL A 137 -14.41 8.45 2.31
C VAL A 137 -13.11 8.54 3.12
N ARG A 138 -12.53 7.39 3.47
CA ARG A 138 -11.19 7.28 4.08
C ARG A 138 -10.24 6.60 3.12
N PHE A 139 -8.98 7.00 3.13
CA PHE A 139 -7.96 6.43 2.24
C PHE A 139 -6.90 5.68 3.01
N ALA A 140 -6.67 4.42 2.65
CA ALA A 140 -5.68 3.57 3.29
C ALA A 140 -4.31 3.71 2.62
N PHE A 141 -3.29 3.93 3.44
CA PHE A 141 -1.88 3.90 3.07
C PHE A 141 -1.09 3.06 4.05
N VAL A 142 0.15 2.73 3.71
CA VAL A 142 1.01 1.89 4.54
C VAL A 142 2.08 2.75 5.18
N ARG A 143 2.32 2.56 6.47
CA ARG A 143 3.51 3.11 7.11
C ARG A 143 4.72 2.25 6.72
N PRO A 144 5.81 2.83 6.20
CA PRO A 144 7.03 2.09 5.92
C PRO A 144 7.51 1.38 7.18
N GLY A 145 7.91 0.11 7.04
CA GLY A 145 8.59 -0.60 8.12
C GLY A 145 9.91 0.08 8.50
N PRO A 146 10.50 -0.23 9.66
CA PRO A 146 11.76 0.37 10.14
C PRO A 146 13.02 0.03 9.31
N GLY A 147 12.91 -0.09 7.98
CA GLY A 147 14.02 -0.32 7.06
C GLY A 147 13.79 0.12 5.62
N ALA A 148 12.70 0.83 5.29
CA ALA A 148 12.37 1.23 3.92
C ALA A 148 12.68 2.70 3.57
N GLY A 149 13.29 3.46 4.49
CA GLY A 149 13.50 4.91 4.29
C GLY A 149 14.84 5.41 4.78
N ALA A 150 15.90 5.16 4.01
CA ALA A 150 17.04 6.06 3.96
C ALA A 150 17.62 6.03 2.53
N PRO A 151 17.58 7.14 1.77
CA PRO A 151 18.46 7.31 0.63
C PRO A 151 19.89 7.27 1.16
N GLN A 152 20.69 6.31 0.71
CA GLN A 152 22.12 6.35 0.95
C GLN A 152 22.68 7.43 0.02
N ASP A 153 22.89 8.62 0.59
CA ASP A 153 23.65 9.69 -0.04
C ASP A 153 25.02 9.14 -0.47
N GLN A 154 25.18 8.91 -1.77
CA GLN A 154 26.47 8.71 -2.40
C GLN A 154 27.14 10.07 -2.53
N GLU A 155 27.75 10.51 -1.44
CA GLU A 155 28.78 11.55 -1.47
C GLU A 155 29.99 11.03 -0.70
N GLN A 156 30.88 10.32 -1.42
CA GLN A 156 32.29 10.24 -1.07
C GLN A 156 33.09 10.60 -2.31
N ASP A 157 33.12 11.92 -2.50
CA ASP A 157 34.32 12.72 -2.57
C ASP A 157 35.42 12.28 -3.56
N THR A 158 35.69 13.25 -4.42
CA THR A 158 36.64 13.23 -5.50
C THR A 158 37.85 14.01 -4.99
N MET A 159 38.92 13.35 -4.53
CA MET A 159 40.31 13.86 -4.45
C MET A 159 41.12 12.88 -3.57
N SER A 160 42.10 12.13 -4.08
CA SER A 160 43.37 12.70 -4.49
C SER A 160 44.17 11.68 -5.31
N ARG A 161 44.34 11.95 -6.60
CA ARG A 161 45.55 11.58 -7.33
C ARG A 161 46.56 12.71 -7.16
N GLN A 162 47.84 12.34 -7.04
CA GLN A 162 49.06 13.16 -6.89
C GLN A 162 49.39 13.47 -5.42
N ASP A 163 50.49 12.97 -4.84
CA ASP A 163 51.90 13.21 -5.23
C ASP A 163 52.78 11.98 -4.85
N ARG A 164 53.42 11.29 -5.79
CA ARG A 164 54.86 11.36 -6.13
C ARG A 164 55.88 11.03 -5.01
N ARG A 165 56.60 9.92 -5.26
CA ARG A 165 58.08 9.72 -5.19
C ARG A 165 58.74 9.51 -3.82
N MET A 166 59.34 8.32 -3.61
CA MET A 166 60.81 8.07 -3.51
C MET A 166 61.09 6.71 -2.84
N THR A 167 61.85 5.87 -3.54
CA THR A 167 62.54 4.64 -3.06
C THR A 167 63.59 4.95 -1.99
N PRO A 168 63.90 4.01 -1.07
CA PRO A 168 65.12 3.19 -1.19
C PRO A 168 64.87 1.73 -0.75
N GLY A 169 65.48 0.70 -1.32
CA GLY A 169 66.91 0.37 -1.21
C GLY A 169 67.03 -1.04 -0.63
N GLU A 170 66.99 -2.04 -1.50
CA GLU A 170 67.21 -3.46 -1.18
C GLU A 170 68.71 -3.68 -0.95
N VAL A 171 69.09 -4.04 0.27
CA VAL A 171 70.44 -4.54 0.59
C VAL A 171 70.35 -6.05 0.75
N ALA A 172 71.18 -6.73 -0.03
CA ALA A 172 71.44 -8.16 0.01
C ALA A 172 72.30 -8.54 1.23
N GLU A 173 72.07 -9.74 1.75
CA GLU A 173 73.09 -10.59 2.36
C GLU A 173 73.21 -11.87 1.53
#